data_AF-A0A1F7FIF9-F1
#
_entry.id   AF-A0A1F7FIF9-F1
#
_cell.length_a   1.000
_cell.length_b   1.000
_cell.length_c   1.000
_cell.angle_alpha   90.00
_cell.angle_beta   90.00
_cell.angle_gamma   90.00
#
_symmetry.space_group_name_H-M   'P 1'
#
loop_
_entity.id
_entity.type
_entity.pdbx_description
1 polymer ?
#
loop_
_entity_poly.entity_id
_entity_poly.type
_entity_poly.pdbx_seq_one_letter_code
_entity_poly.pdbx_strand_id
1 'polypeptide(L)'
;MQRYLKSVIILIILTLPFTLNAQLTYDTLDLGNGISIPMVLIPPGTFMMGPDSLHCTQIAAQGSWYLNQVQCPQHQVTITKPYWLGVTEVTQAQFAAIMGDSIITYSTSRNSRGPNYPAYLNVSPTRARDFCSHVAELTGKPVRLPTDAEWEYACRAGTTTKYFWGETTVQQSLYVAPSGDFSQVGSRQPNPWGLYDIAGNVWEYVGDNNYTTPTVPETDPNHYNGAYNCAILRGGGILDNWYWSASRLAQVCGSGADHTIRVAADYTGTNIINNKTGQKRNERSIHCSPNPFNPSTTITINGLQPQVRSVVKIYNGEGSLVTTLNTGSSEHAVIFWNAANLPSGMYYIRAVVGSKVLRTRALLLK
;
A
#
# COMPACT_ATOMS: atom_id res chain seq x y z
N MET A 1 -21.98 48.37 48.14
CA MET A 1 -21.25 47.08 48.06
C MET A 1 -21.24 46.66 46.59
N GLN A 2 -20.36 47.25 45.79
CA GLN A 2 -20.33 47.11 44.33
C GLN A 2 -18.92 46.61 43.99
N ARG A 3 -18.78 45.31 43.73
CA ARG A 3 -17.49 44.69 43.41
C ARG A 3 -17.46 44.29 41.94
N TYR A 4 -16.46 44.86 41.28
CA TYR A 4 -15.95 44.63 39.93
C TYR A 4 -15.89 43.15 39.54
N LEU A 5 -16.52 42.79 38.41
CA LEU A 5 -16.21 41.58 37.65
C LEU A 5 -15.28 41.97 36.51
N LYS A 6 -13.99 41.71 36.65
CA LYS A 6 -13.04 41.73 35.52
C LYS A 6 -13.09 40.36 34.85
N SER A 7 -13.67 40.29 33.65
CA SER A 7 -13.67 39.10 32.82
C SER A 7 -12.25 38.79 32.33
N VAL A 8 -11.71 37.67 32.79
CA VAL A 8 -10.49 37.06 32.25
C VAL A 8 -10.89 36.33 30.97
N ILE A 9 -10.45 36.83 29.81
CA ILE A 9 -10.55 36.11 28.54
C ILE A 9 -9.47 35.03 28.58
N ILE A 10 -9.86 33.80 28.92
CA ILE A 10 -9.04 32.61 28.72
C ILE A 10 -9.02 32.35 27.21
N LEU A 11 -7.89 32.64 26.57
CA LEU A 11 -7.61 32.26 25.20
C LEU A 11 -7.41 30.73 25.18
N ILE A 12 -8.50 29.99 24.98
CA ILE A 12 -8.42 28.57 24.65
C ILE A 12 -7.86 28.50 23.23
N ILE A 13 -6.54 28.35 23.11
CA ILE A 13 -5.92 27.84 21.89
C ILE A 13 -6.35 26.38 21.82
N LEU A 14 -7.50 26.15 21.20
CA LEU A 14 -7.89 24.83 20.72
C LEU A 14 -6.81 24.46 19.70
N THR A 15 -5.87 23.60 20.09
CA THR A 15 -5.00 22.90 19.15
C THR A 15 -5.89 21.96 18.34
N LEU A 16 -6.60 22.53 17.36
CA LEU A 16 -7.14 21.77 16.26
C LEU A 16 -5.95 21.02 15.67
N PRO A 17 -5.98 19.68 15.62
CA PRO A 17 -4.95 18.96 14.89
C PRO A 17 -4.99 19.50 13.47
N PHE A 18 -3.91 20.13 13.04
CA PHE A 18 -3.66 20.42 11.63
C PHE A 18 -3.60 19.07 10.92
N THR A 19 -4.78 18.51 10.61
CA THR A 19 -4.92 17.49 9.59
C THR A 19 -4.89 18.26 8.28
N LEU A 20 -3.68 18.64 7.86
CA LEU A 20 -3.45 18.84 6.45
C LEU A 20 -3.73 17.48 5.83
N ASN A 21 -4.96 17.29 5.30
CA ASN A 21 -5.34 16.13 4.50
C ASN A 21 -4.50 16.17 3.23
N ALA A 22 -3.21 15.85 3.35
CA ALA A 22 -2.33 15.64 2.22
C ALA A 22 -2.96 14.51 1.42
N GLN A 23 -3.49 14.85 0.25
CA GLN A 23 -4.12 13.88 -0.62
C GLN A 23 -3.06 12.84 -1.00
N LEU A 24 -3.32 11.57 -0.66
CA LEU A 24 -2.43 10.47 -1.01
C LEU A 24 -2.25 10.41 -2.53
N THR A 25 -1.00 10.26 -2.94
CA THR A 25 -0.65 10.14 -4.36
C THR A 25 -0.52 8.66 -4.71
N TYR A 26 -1.30 8.21 -5.68
CA TYR A 26 -1.30 6.83 -6.15
C TYR A 26 -0.78 6.73 -7.57
N ASP A 27 -0.19 5.59 -7.89
CA ASP A 27 0.21 5.19 -9.23
C ASP A 27 0.15 3.65 -9.36
N THR A 28 0.55 3.08 -10.50
CA THR A 28 0.52 1.63 -10.71
C THR A 28 1.73 1.12 -11.46
N LEU A 29 2.27 -0.02 -11.03
CA LEU A 29 3.17 -0.84 -11.84
C LEU A 29 2.33 -1.70 -12.79
N ASP A 30 2.44 -1.50 -14.10
CA ASP A 30 1.76 -2.33 -15.11
C ASP A 30 2.56 -3.61 -15.33
N LEU A 31 1.95 -4.76 -15.01
CA LEU A 31 2.56 -6.09 -15.19
C LEU A 31 2.17 -6.73 -16.54
N GLY A 32 1.45 -5.99 -17.40
CA GLY A 32 0.95 -6.49 -18.67
C GLY A 32 -0.38 -7.25 -18.54
N ASN A 33 -1.03 -7.51 -19.68
CA ASN A 33 -2.27 -8.29 -19.77
C ASN A 33 -3.43 -7.85 -18.86
N GLY A 34 -3.41 -6.62 -18.36
CA GLY A 34 -4.46 -6.11 -17.45
C GLY A 34 -4.18 -6.37 -15.98
N ILE A 35 -3.01 -6.88 -15.63
CA ILE A 35 -2.56 -7.07 -14.26
C ILE A 35 -1.66 -5.90 -13.88
N SER A 36 -1.89 -5.31 -12.72
CA SER A 36 -1.06 -4.22 -12.20
C SER A 36 -0.95 -4.29 -10.68
N ILE A 37 0.05 -3.62 -10.12
CA ILE A 37 0.22 -3.41 -8.68
C ILE A 37 -0.07 -1.94 -8.37
N PRO A 38 -1.15 -1.64 -7.62
CA PRO A 38 -1.38 -0.29 -7.12
C PRO A 38 -0.31 0.10 -6.09
N MET A 39 0.20 1.32 -6.23
CA MET A 39 1.27 1.86 -5.41
C MET A 39 0.83 3.20 -4.82
N VAL A 40 1.26 3.50 -3.59
CA VAL A 40 1.08 4.79 -2.94
C VAL A 40 2.44 5.43 -2.67
N LEU A 41 2.54 6.75 -2.85
CA LEU A 41 3.76 7.50 -2.58
C LEU A 41 3.88 7.76 -1.09
N ILE A 42 4.93 7.23 -0.48
CA ILE A 42 5.26 7.47 0.92
C ILE A 42 6.18 8.70 1.00
N PRO A 43 5.82 9.74 1.78
CA PRO A 43 6.63 10.95 1.86
C PRO A 43 7.90 10.72 2.70
N PRO A 44 9.01 11.44 2.43
CA PRO A 44 10.17 11.40 3.31
C PRO A 44 9.81 11.96 4.69
N GLY A 45 10.58 11.59 5.71
CA GLY A 45 10.38 12.05 7.07
C GLY A 45 11.24 11.34 8.09
N THR A 46 11.13 11.77 9.34
CA THR A 46 11.84 11.20 10.47
C THR A 46 10.84 10.60 11.45
N PHE A 47 11.13 9.42 11.98
CA PHE A 47 10.28 8.75 12.95
C PHE A 47 11.10 8.00 13.99
N MET A 48 10.43 7.54 15.05
CA MET A 48 11.01 6.64 16.03
C MET A 48 10.72 5.18 15.64
N MET A 49 11.77 4.48 15.22
CA MET A 49 11.74 3.05 14.87
C MET A 49 11.88 2.20 16.12
N GLY A 50 11.10 1.12 16.21
CA GLY A 50 11.02 0.24 17.36
C GLY A 50 9.92 0.64 18.37
N PRO A 51 9.60 -0.24 19.33
CA PRO A 51 8.69 0.07 20.43
C PRO A 51 9.34 1.07 21.40
N ASP A 52 8.54 1.90 22.07
CA ASP A 52 9.04 2.75 23.15
C ASP A 52 9.49 1.93 24.38
N SER A 53 10.05 2.59 25.38
CA SER A 53 10.60 1.92 26.58
C SER A 53 9.55 1.12 27.37
N LEU A 54 8.31 1.61 27.43
CA LEU A 54 7.21 0.91 28.09
C LEU A 54 6.87 -0.38 27.33
N HIS A 55 6.73 -0.28 26.02
CA HIS A 55 6.44 -1.40 25.14
C HIS A 55 7.59 -2.41 25.08
N CYS A 56 8.84 -1.96 25.09
CA CYS A 56 10.00 -2.85 25.22
C CYS A 56 9.97 -3.64 26.52
N THR A 57 9.59 -3.01 27.64
CA THR A 57 9.40 -3.69 28.93
C THR A 57 8.27 -4.73 28.86
N GLN A 58 7.15 -4.41 28.19
CA GLN A 58 6.06 -5.36 27.97
C GLN A 58 6.52 -6.60 27.18
N ILE A 59 7.30 -6.41 26.10
CA ILE A 59 7.84 -7.53 25.31
C ILE A 59 8.76 -8.40 26.17
N ALA A 60 9.66 -7.79 26.95
CA ALA A 60 10.57 -8.51 27.83
C ALA A 60 9.81 -9.34 28.88
N ALA A 61 8.73 -8.79 29.45
CA ALA A 61 7.91 -9.46 30.46
C ALA A 61 7.13 -10.68 29.91
N GLN A 62 6.89 -10.75 28.60
CA GLN A 62 6.23 -11.90 27.95
C GLN A 62 7.16 -13.12 27.78
N GLY A 63 8.42 -13.04 28.24
CA GLY A 63 9.40 -14.12 28.09
C GLY A 63 9.98 -14.23 26.68
N SER A 64 9.58 -13.34 25.77
CA SER A 64 10.01 -13.29 24.38
C SER A 64 11.34 -12.55 24.24
N TRP A 65 12.39 -13.03 24.93
CA TRP A 65 13.72 -12.39 24.93
C TRP A 65 14.27 -12.17 23.51
N TYR A 66 13.97 -13.09 22.59
CA TYR A 66 14.30 -12.97 21.18
C TYR A 66 13.61 -11.77 20.52
N LEU A 67 12.31 -11.57 20.74
CA LEU A 67 11.57 -10.43 20.17
C LEU A 67 12.05 -9.11 20.74
N ASN A 68 12.45 -9.08 22.02
CA ASN A 68 12.99 -7.88 22.64
C ASN A 68 14.29 -7.44 21.94
N GLN A 69 15.20 -8.37 21.67
CA GLN A 69 16.50 -8.06 21.03
C GLN A 69 16.39 -7.53 19.60
N VAL A 70 15.33 -7.89 18.86
CA VAL A 70 15.19 -7.53 17.45
C VAL A 70 14.31 -6.31 17.21
N GLN A 71 13.62 -5.82 18.23
CA GLN A 71 12.71 -4.67 18.13
C GLN A 71 13.17 -3.48 19.00
N CYS A 72 13.93 -3.73 20.06
CA CYS A 72 14.37 -2.71 21.01
C CYS A 72 15.90 -2.47 20.94
N PRO A 73 16.39 -1.27 21.31
CA PRO A 73 15.62 -0.13 21.78
C PRO A 73 15.03 0.72 20.64
N GLN A 74 14.13 1.62 21.01
CA GLN A 74 13.66 2.66 20.11
C GLN A 74 14.81 3.60 19.71
N HIS A 75 14.88 3.95 18.43
CA HIS A 75 15.88 4.88 17.91
C HIS A 75 15.29 5.72 16.76
N GLN A 76 15.90 6.87 16.47
CA GLN A 76 15.42 7.76 15.44
C GLN A 76 15.91 7.30 14.05
N VAL A 77 15.02 7.26 13.08
CA VAL A 77 15.36 6.99 11.68
C VAL A 77 14.82 8.08 10.78
N THR A 78 15.64 8.51 9.82
CA THR A 78 15.24 9.46 8.77
C THR A 78 15.20 8.78 7.42
N ILE A 79 14.05 8.82 6.76
CA ILE A 79 13.85 8.47 5.36
C ILE A 79 13.96 9.76 4.54
N THR A 80 15.02 9.93 3.75
CA THR A 80 15.34 11.21 3.10
C THR A 80 14.61 11.43 1.79
N LYS A 81 14.17 10.35 1.13
CA LYS A 81 13.50 10.40 -0.16
C LYS A 81 12.13 9.74 -0.08
N PRO A 82 11.14 10.26 -0.81
CA PRO A 82 9.92 9.50 -1.00
C PRO A 82 10.21 8.21 -1.75
N TYR A 83 9.33 7.23 -1.59
CA TYR A 83 9.36 5.97 -2.33
C TYR A 83 7.93 5.50 -2.54
N TRP A 84 7.73 4.66 -3.54
CA TRP A 84 6.43 4.03 -3.79
C TRP A 84 6.35 2.73 -3.00
N LEU A 85 5.20 2.46 -2.38
CA LEU A 85 4.95 1.20 -1.68
C LEU A 85 3.64 0.58 -2.20
N GLY A 86 3.62 -0.73 -2.36
CA GLY A 86 2.43 -1.48 -2.74
C GLY A 86 1.30 -1.20 -1.77
N VAL A 87 0.12 -0.87 -2.30
CA VAL A 87 -1.08 -0.57 -1.50
C VAL A 87 -1.52 -1.80 -0.69
N THR A 88 -1.33 -2.99 -1.26
CA THR A 88 -1.53 -4.29 -0.62
C THR A 88 -0.28 -5.15 -0.75
N GLU A 89 -0.32 -6.32 -0.13
CA GLU A 89 0.56 -7.44 -0.46
C GLU A 89 0.37 -7.85 -1.95
N VAL A 90 1.38 -8.50 -2.51
CA VAL A 90 1.34 -9.08 -3.86
C VAL A 90 0.34 -10.23 -3.88
N THR A 91 -0.58 -10.22 -4.83
CA THR A 91 -1.59 -11.27 -4.97
C THR A 91 -1.05 -12.49 -5.72
N GLN A 92 -1.75 -13.62 -5.59
CA GLN A 92 -1.41 -14.84 -6.35
C GLN A 92 -1.44 -14.62 -7.87
N ALA A 93 -2.38 -13.82 -8.39
CA ALA A 93 -2.41 -13.51 -9.82
C ALA A 93 -1.22 -12.64 -10.25
N GLN A 94 -0.85 -11.63 -9.46
CA GLN A 94 0.32 -10.79 -9.74
C GLN A 94 1.61 -11.63 -9.72
N PHE A 95 1.77 -12.46 -8.68
CA PHE A 95 2.91 -13.35 -8.56
C PHE A 95 3.01 -14.33 -9.72
N ALA A 96 1.92 -15.02 -10.06
CA ALA A 96 1.90 -15.98 -11.15
C ALA A 96 2.19 -15.34 -12.52
N ALA A 97 1.70 -14.12 -12.75
CA ALA A 97 1.94 -13.39 -13.99
C ALA A 97 3.43 -13.07 -14.24
N ILE A 98 4.18 -12.85 -13.16
CA ILE A 98 5.60 -12.48 -13.22
C ILE A 98 6.51 -13.68 -13.13
N MET A 99 6.21 -14.63 -12.23
CA MET A 99 7.07 -15.78 -11.99
C MET A 99 6.80 -16.94 -12.94
N GLY A 100 5.71 -16.89 -13.72
CA GLY A 100 5.32 -17.96 -14.65
C GLY A 100 4.79 -19.23 -13.97
N ASP A 101 4.86 -19.30 -12.64
CA ASP A 101 4.35 -20.41 -11.86
C ASP A 101 2.87 -20.19 -11.54
N SER A 102 2.02 -21.15 -11.91
CA SER A 102 0.67 -21.21 -11.37
C SER A 102 0.75 -21.60 -9.90
N ILE A 103 0.60 -20.65 -8.98
CA ILE A 103 0.42 -20.93 -7.53
C ILE A 103 -0.83 -21.82 -7.26
N ILE A 104 -1.57 -22.20 -8.29
CA ILE A 104 -2.84 -22.95 -8.22
C ILE A 104 -2.66 -24.45 -7.95
N THR A 105 -1.46 -25.02 -7.91
CA THR A 105 -1.33 -26.48 -7.80
C THR A 105 -0.39 -26.94 -6.69
N TYR A 106 -0.93 -27.05 -5.47
CA TYR A 106 -0.79 -28.24 -4.61
C TYR A 106 -1.97 -28.36 -3.61
N SER A 107 -2.87 -29.31 -3.91
CA SER A 107 -3.67 -30.12 -2.98
C SER A 107 -4.80 -29.49 -2.13
N THR A 108 -6.04 -29.81 -2.54
CA THR A 108 -7.27 -30.25 -1.84
C THR A 108 -7.58 -29.99 -0.35
N SER A 109 -6.90 -29.12 0.38
CA SER A 109 -7.37 -28.71 1.73
C SER A 109 -7.03 -27.24 2.01
N ARG A 110 -8.04 -26.37 2.15
CA ARG A 110 -7.99 -24.94 2.54
C ARG A 110 -7.15 -23.97 1.70
N ASN A 111 -6.26 -24.45 0.82
CA ASN A 111 -5.10 -23.67 0.35
C ASN A 111 -5.17 -23.14 -1.10
N SER A 112 -6.21 -23.45 -1.87
CA SER A 112 -6.38 -22.97 -3.26
C SER A 112 -7.22 -21.68 -3.32
N ARG A 113 -6.74 -20.62 -2.69
CA ARG A 113 -7.48 -19.35 -2.62
C ARG A 113 -7.18 -18.50 -3.84
N GLY A 114 -8.21 -17.89 -4.41
CA GLY A 114 -8.20 -17.33 -5.76
C GLY A 114 -7.24 -16.16 -6.03
N PRO A 115 -7.35 -15.55 -7.23
CA PRO A 115 -6.37 -14.60 -7.76
C PRO A 115 -6.11 -13.34 -6.90
N ASN A 116 -7.02 -13.01 -5.99
CA ASN A 116 -6.97 -11.80 -5.14
C ASN A 116 -6.49 -12.07 -3.71
N TYR A 117 -6.05 -13.29 -3.40
CA TYR A 117 -5.42 -13.59 -2.11
C TYR A 117 -3.92 -13.29 -2.18
N PRO A 118 -3.25 -13.03 -1.04
CA PRO A 118 -1.81 -12.85 -1.02
C PRO A 118 -1.09 -14.08 -1.58
N ALA A 119 0.02 -13.86 -2.27
CA ALA A 119 0.93 -14.93 -2.68
C ALA A 119 1.75 -15.38 -1.48
N TYR A 120 1.33 -16.48 -0.85
CA TYR A 120 2.00 -17.01 0.35
C TYR A 120 2.63 -18.39 0.12
N LEU A 121 2.06 -19.20 -0.77
CA LEU A 121 2.56 -20.55 -1.05
C LEU A 121 3.89 -20.50 -1.78
N ASN A 122 4.90 -21.14 -1.20
CA ASN A 122 6.23 -21.27 -1.79
C ASN A 122 6.88 -19.91 -2.13
N VAL A 123 6.60 -18.87 -1.33
CA VAL A 123 7.32 -17.60 -1.41
C VAL A 123 8.45 -17.63 -0.40
N SER A 124 9.69 -17.76 -0.90
CA SER A 124 10.92 -17.66 -0.13
C SER A 124 11.56 -16.28 -0.32
N PRO A 125 12.53 -15.86 0.51
CA PRO A 125 13.24 -14.60 0.30
C PRO A 125 13.86 -14.47 -1.10
N THR A 126 14.40 -15.57 -1.63
CA THR A 126 14.92 -15.63 -3.01
C THR A 126 13.83 -15.30 -4.01
N ARG A 127 12.69 -16.01 -3.96
CA ARG A 127 11.58 -15.79 -4.90
C ARG A 127 10.95 -14.41 -4.74
N ALA A 128 10.94 -13.86 -3.53
CA ALA A 128 10.50 -12.50 -3.26
C ALA A 128 11.38 -11.46 -3.97
N ARG A 129 12.70 -11.63 -3.90
CA ARG A 129 13.65 -10.76 -4.60
C ARG A 129 13.60 -10.98 -6.12
N ASP A 130 13.51 -12.22 -6.58
CA ASP A 130 13.36 -12.55 -8.02
C ASP A 130 12.10 -11.89 -8.61
N PHE A 131 10.97 -11.95 -7.88
CA PHE A 131 9.73 -11.27 -8.28
C PHE A 131 9.97 -9.77 -8.47
N CYS A 132 10.58 -9.10 -7.48
CA CYS A 132 10.90 -7.68 -7.60
C CYS A 132 11.84 -7.39 -8.79
N SER A 133 12.86 -8.22 -9.01
CA SER A 133 13.79 -8.09 -10.14
C SER A 133 13.07 -8.22 -11.49
N HIS A 134 12.21 -9.22 -11.67
CA HIS A 134 11.44 -9.37 -12.90
C HIS A 134 10.46 -8.21 -13.13
N VAL A 135 9.80 -7.70 -12.08
CA VAL A 135 8.95 -6.50 -12.21
C VAL A 135 9.80 -5.28 -12.58
N ALA A 136 11.00 -5.14 -12.02
CA ALA A 136 11.91 -4.05 -12.35
C ALA A 136 12.34 -4.09 -13.82
N GLU A 137 12.69 -5.28 -14.33
CA GLU A 137 13.02 -5.50 -15.74
C GLU A 137 11.84 -5.19 -16.66
N LEU A 138 10.65 -5.69 -16.32
CA LEU A 138 9.43 -5.50 -17.11
C LEU A 138 9.03 -4.03 -17.20
N THR A 139 9.10 -3.29 -16.09
CA THR A 139 8.59 -1.92 -15.98
C THR A 139 9.65 -0.85 -16.23
N GLY A 140 10.93 -1.23 -16.22
CA GLY A 140 12.06 -0.30 -16.23
C GLY A 140 12.11 0.60 -14.98
N LYS A 141 11.52 0.15 -13.86
CA LYS A 141 11.48 0.88 -12.58
C LYS A 141 12.33 0.17 -11.53
N PRO A 142 12.91 0.92 -10.57
CA PRO A 142 13.74 0.35 -9.51
C PRO A 142 12.86 -0.35 -8.45
N VAL A 143 12.29 -1.49 -8.79
CA VAL A 143 11.40 -2.28 -7.91
C VAL A 143 12.22 -3.21 -7.02
N ARG A 144 11.87 -3.27 -5.74
CA ARG A 144 12.57 -4.01 -4.68
C ARG A 144 11.62 -4.36 -3.54
N LEU A 145 12.11 -5.11 -2.55
CA LEU A 145 11.47 -5.16 -1.23
C LEU A 145 11.68 -3.81 -0.50
N PRO A 146 10.73 -3.35 0.32
CA PRO A 146 10.95 -2.21 1.20
C PRO A 146 12.09 -2.52 2.17
N THR A 147 12.81 -1.50 2.66
CA THR A 147 13.69 -1.72 3.81
C THR A 147 12.86 -1.96 5.06
N ASP A 148 13.50 -2.53 6.07
CA ASP A 148 12.93 -2.76 7.39
C ASP A 148 12.39 -1.46 8.02
N ALA A 149 13.15 -0.39 7.86
CA ALA A 149 12.77 0.94 8.32
C ALA A 149 11.66 1.59 7.48
N GLU A 150 11.71 1.45 6.16
CA GLU A 150 10.65 1.94 5.26
C GLU A 150 9.32 1.28 5.61
N TRP A 151 9.31 -0.04 5.79
CA TRP A 151 8.11 -0.78 6.14
C TRP A 151 7.49 -0.27 7.44
N GLU A 152 8.29 -0.13 8.52
CA GLU A 152 7.77 0.34 9.81
C GLU A 152 7.29 1.79 9.75
N TYR A 153 8.04 2.65 9.07
CA TYR A 153 7.66 4.04 8.84
C TYR A 153 6.30 4.15 8.14
N ALA A 154 6.12 3.34 7.09
CA ALA A 154 4.88 3.26 6.33
C ALA A 154 3.73 2.68 7.16
N CYS A 155 3.98 1.63 7.96
CA CYS A 155 2.99 1.03 8.85
C CYS A 155 2.48 2.05 9.88
N ARG A 156 3.40 2.76 10.54
CA ARG A 156 3.10 3.79 11.55
C ARG A 156 2.33 4.97 10.97
N ALA A 157 2.60 5.36 9.73
CA ALA A 157 1.90 6.46 9.05
C ALA A 157 1.80 7.76 9.89
N GLY A 158 2.88 8.10 10.59
CA GLY A 158 2.97 9.27 11.48
C GLY A 158 2.52 9.04 12.93
N THR A 159 2.04 7.85 13.28
CA THR A 159 1.71 7.50 14.67
C THR A 159 2.93 7.03 15.46
N THR A 160 2.91 7.30 16.76
CA THR A 160 3.92 6.81 17.71
C THR A 160 3.40 5.68 18.60
N THR A 161 2.15 5.29 18.40
CA THR A 161 1.42 4.36 19.25
C THR A 161 1.79 2.91 18.98
N LYS A 162 1.38 2.01 19.88
CA LYS A 162 1.61 0.55 19.78
C LYS A 162 1.16 -0.04 18.44
N TYR A 163 -0.05 0.32 18.01
CA TYR A 163 -0.62 0.01 16.70
C TYR A 163 -0.82 1.32 15.94
N PHE A 164 -0.87 1.28 14.61
CA PHE A 164 -1.14 2.51 13.84
C PHE A 164 -2.55 3.08 14.09
N TRP A 165 -3.45 2.28 14.67
CA TRP A 165 -4.79 2.70 15.08
C TRP A 165 -4.89 3.06 16.57
N GLY A 166 -3.78 3.08 17.31
CA GLY A 166 -3.74 3.50 18.72
C GLY A 166 -3.11 2.48 19.66
N GLU A 167 -3.48 2.54 20.94
CA GLU A 167 -2.84 1.75 22.01
C GLU A 167 -3.53 0.41 22.32
N THR A 168 -4.75 0.21 21.82
CA THR A 168 -5.62 -0.91 22.21
C THR A 168 -6.05 -1.75 21.03
N THR A 169 -6.56 -2.95 21.31
CA THR A 169 -7.10 -3.88 20.31
C THR A 169 -8.55 -3.61 19.94
N VAL A 170 -9.19 -2.58 20.52
CA VAL A 170 -10.63 -2.30 20.32
C VAL A 170 -10.98 -2.10 18.84
N GLN A 171 -10.10 -1.45 18.08
CA GLN A 171 -10.30 -1.19 16.65
C GLN A 171 -9.65 -2.22 15.74
N GLN A 172 -9.00 -3.26 16.29
CA GLN A 172 -8.22 -4.23 15.51
C GLN A 172 -9.04 -4.86 14.38
N SER A 173 -10.31 -5.22 14.63
CA SER A 173 -11.17 -5.85 13.61
C SER A 173 -11.50 -4.94 12.42
N LEU A 174 -11.29 -3.62 12.52
CA LEU A 174 -11.44 -2.71 11.38
C LEU A 174 -10.27 -2.82 10.41
N TYR A 175 -9.08 -3.14 10.92
CA TYR A 175 -7.81 -3.05 10.18
C TYR A 175 -7.17 -4.40 9.89
N VAL A 176 -7.44 -5.40 10.74
CA VAL A 176 -6.78 -6.71 10.69
C VAL A 176 -7.79 -7.79 10.33
N ALA A 177 -7.40 -8.65 9.38
CA ALA A 177 -8.17 -9.82 9.00
C ALA A 177 -8.26 -10.84 10.16
N PRO A 178 -9.30 -11.70 10.22
CA PRO A 178 -9.40 -12.72 11.26
C PRO A 178 -8.22 -13.69 11.16
N SER A 179 -7.61 -14.02 12.30
CA SER A 179 -6.52 -15.01 12.33
C SER A 179 -7.03 -16.43 12.10
N GLY A 180 -6.08 -17.32 11.80
CA GLY A 180 -6.36 -18.71 11.44
C GLY A 180 -6.80 -18.93 9.99
N ASP A 181 -7.00 -17.86 9.19
CA ASP A 181 -7.34 -18.00 7.79
C ASP A 181 -6.96 -16.78 6.92
N PHE A 182 -6.49 -17.02 5.69
CA PHE A 182 -6.11 -15.92 4.79
C PHE A 182 -7.33 -15.15 4.31
N SER A 183 -7.21 -13.82 4.18
CA SER A 183 -8.22 -12.98 3.55
C SER A 183 -7.77 -12.50 2.18
N GLN A 184 -8.73 -12.06 1.35
CA GLN A 184 -8.39 -11.32 0.14
C GLN A 184 -7.68 -10.02 0.55
N VAL A 185 -6.73 -9.60 -0.27
CA VAL A 185 -6.00 -8.36 -0.02
C VAL A 185 -6.98 -7.18 -0.03
N GLY A 186 -6.79 -6.23 0.86
CA GLY A 186 -7.59 -5.03 1.02
C GLY A 186 -9.00 -5.25 1.55
N SER A 187 -9.25 -6.38 2.20
CA SER A 187 -10.56 -6.69 2.80
C SER A 187 -10.87 -5.91 4.09
N ARG A 188 -9.91 -5.14 4.60
CA ARG A 188 -9.99 -4.33 5.82
C ARG A 188 -9.74 -2.85 5.53
N GLN A 189 -9.86 -2.00 6.54
CA GLN A 189 -9.54 -0.58 6.38
C GLN A 189 -8.03 -0.38 6.28
N PRO A 190 -7.57 0.62 5.50
CA PRO A 190 -6.15 0.95 5.43
C PRO A 190 -5.68 1.72 6.66
N ASN A 191 -4.37 1.80 6.82
CA ASN A 191 -3.76 2.80 7.69
C ASN A 191 -3.93 4.23 7.12
N PRO A 192 -3.55 5.29 7.88
CA PRO A 192 -3.70 6.68 7.44
C PRO A 192 -3.00 7.05 6.11
N TRP A 193 -2.03 6.23 5.65
CA TRP A 193 -1.34 6.42 4.37
C TRP A 193 -1.88 5.53 3.25
N GLY A 194 -3.06 4.91 3.46
CA GLY A 194 -3.74 4.15 2.42
C GLY A 194 -3.18 2.75 2.20
N LEU A 195 -2.39 2.22 3.14
CA LEU A 195 -1.83 0.87 3.07
C LEU A 195 -2.76 -0.11 3.77
N TYR A 196 -3.18 -1.13 3.03
CA TYR A 196 -4.05 -2.20 3.49
C TYR A 196 -3.22 -3.38 3.97
N ASP A 197 -3.75 -4.16 4.91
CA ASP A 197 -3.16 -5.40 5.42
C ASP A 197 -1.73 -5.25 5.97
N ILE A 198 -1.26 -4.02 6.20
CA ILE A 198 0.07 -3.76 6.76
C ILE A 198 0.19 -4.23 8.23
N ALA A 199 -0.90 -4.75 8.80
CA ALA A 199 -0.92 -5.47 10.06
C ALA A 199 -1.78 -6.74 9.91
N GLY A 200 -1.17 -7.90 10.07
CA GLY A 200 -1.80 -9.22 9.92
C GLY A 200 -1.96 -9.68 8.48
N ASN A 201 -2.88 -10.63 8.26
CA ASN A 201 -3.04 -11.42 7.03
C ASN A 201 -1.81 -12.30 6.74
N VAL A 202 -0.67 -11.73 6.35
CA VAL A 202 0.56 -12.46 6.05
C VAL A 202 1.79 -11.68 6.49
N TRP A 203 2.83 -12.40 6.92
CA TRP A 203 4.13 -11.81 7.19
C TRP A 203 4.77 -11.32 5.89
N GLU A 204 5.28 -10.08 5.88
CA GLU A 204 5.86 -9.47 4.68
C GLU A 204 7.39 -9.47 4.74
N TYR A 205 8.04 -10.00 3.70
CA TYR A 205 9.50 -9.90 3.57
C TYR A 205 9.96 -8.47 3.30
N VAL A 206 11.00 -8.04 4.02
CA VAL A 206 11.73 -6.79 3.76
C VAL A 206 13.11 -7.07 3.15
N GLY A 207 13.73 -6.03 2.58
CA GLY A 207 15.01 -6.11 1.88
C GLY A 207 16.19 -6.44 2.80
N ASP A 208 16.10 -6.02 4.07
CA ASP A 208 17.07 -6.26 5.12
C ASP A 208 17.08 -7.73 5.55
N ASN A 209 18.24 -8.18 6.01
CA ASN A 209 18.42 -9.53 6.54
C ASN A 209 19.30 -9.57 7.80
N ASN A 210 19.79 -8.43 8.28
CA ASN A 210 20.43 -8.29 9.58
C ASN A 210 19.46 -7.61 10.56
N TYR A 211 19.14 -8.30 11.64
CA TYR A 211 18.11 -7.91 12.62
C TYR A 211 18.66 -7.13 13.82
N THR A 212 19.92 -6.69 13.76
CA THR A 212 20.54 -5.95 14.86
C THR A 212 19.88 -4.58 14.97
N THR A 213 19.34 -4.25 16.14
CA THR A 213 18.72 -2.93 16.38
C THR A 213 19.78 -1.93 16.87
N PRO A 214 20.04 -0.84 16.15
CA PRO A 214 20.97 0.19 16.56
C PRO A 214 20.46 0.96 17.79
N THR A 215 21.39 1.58 18.53
CA THR A 215 21.10 2.48 19.65
C THR A 215 21.26 3.96 19.29
N VAL A 216 21.56 4.27 18.03
CA VAL A 216 21.87 5.61 17.52
C VAL A 216 20.95 5.97 16.37
N PRO A 217 20.79 7.27 16.06
CA PRO A 217 20.02 7.68 14.89
C PRO A 217 20.62 7.16 13.58
N GLU A 218 19.75 6.78 12.64
CA GLU A 218 20.13 6.36 11.29
C GLU A 218 19.44 7.20 10.21
N THR A 219 20.06 7.24 9.02
CA THR A 219 19.52 7.89 7.82
C THR A 219 19.52 6.88 6.69
N ASP A 220 18.35 6.63 6.09
CA ASP A 220 18.10 5.63 5.05
C ASP A 220 18.75 4.26 5.34
N PRO A 221 18.51 3.64 6.52
CA PRO A 221 19.15 2.38 6.87
C PRO A 221 18.75 1.25 5.91
N ASN A 222 19.76 0.46 5.55
CA ASN A 222 19.63 -0.76 4.76
C ASN A 222 20.65 -1.77 5.29
N HIS A 223 20.19 -2.68 6.13
CA HIS A 223 21.00 -3.69 6.79
C HIS A 223 20.98 -5.01 6.00
N TYR A 224 21.28 -4.94 4.70
CA TYR A 224 21.49 -6.11 3.84
C TYR A 224 22.96 -6.56 3.89
N ASN A 225 23.20 -7.80 4.33
CA ASN A 225 24.54 -8.36 4.48
C ASN A 225 25.00 -9.22 3.28
N GLY A 226 24.22 -9.28 2.19
CA GLY A 226 24.54 -10.10 1.01
C GLY A 226 23.88 -11.49 0.96
N ALA A 227 23.33 -11.99 2.07
CA ALA A 227 22.62 -13.28 2.09
C ALA A 227 21.25 -13.18 1.39
N TYR A 228 21.24 -13.46 0.08
CA TYR A 228 20.07 -13.31 -0.80
C TYR A 228 18.87 -14.20 -0.41
N ASN A 229 19.15 -15.38 0.15
CA ASN A 229 18.16 -16.35 0.58
C ASN A 229 17.56 -16.05 1.96
N CYS A 230 17.95 -14.95 2.61
CA CYS A 230 17.44 -14.56 3.90
C CYS A 230 16.80 -13.16 3.87
N ALA A 231 15.80 -12.96 4.71
CA ALA A 231 15.12 -11.68 4.90
C ALA A 231 14.51 -11.59 6.31
N ILE A 232 14.25 -10.37 6.75
CA ILE A 232 13.41 -10.09 7.93
C ILE A 232 11.93 -10.10 7.52
N LEU A 233 11.05 -10.34 8.49
CA LEU A 233 9.60 -10.34 8.32
C LEU A 233 8.93 -9.26 9.18
N ARG A 234 7.88 -8.66 8.64
CA ARG A 234 7.08 -7.61 9.29
C ARG A 234 5.58 -7.89 9.23
N GLY A 235 4.82 -7.28 10.15
CA GLY A 235 3.35 -7.16 10.06
C GLY A 235 2.51 -8.18 10.81
N GLY A 236 3.01 -9.40 11.03
CA GLY A 236 2.22 -10.49 11.63
C GLY A 236 1.45 -11.28 10.57
N GLY A 237 1.18 -12.56 10.85
CA GLY A 237 0.50 -13.48 9.92
C GLY A 237 -0.80 -14.03 10.47
N ILE A 238 -1.38 -15.01 9.78
CA ILE A 238 -2.58 -15.71 10.25
C ILE A 238 -2.31 -16.60 11.47
N LEU A 239 -1.06 -17.00 11.68
CA LEU A 239 -0.66 -17.86 12.80
C LEU A 239 -0.23 -17.05 14.03
N ASP A 240 0.16 -15.80 13.84
CA ASP A 240 0.74 -14.94 14.88
C ASP A 240 -0.03 -13.63 15.01
N ASN A 241 -0.70 -13.42 16.15
CA ASN A 241 -1.43 -12.18 16.44
C ASN A 241 -0.49 -11.01 16.82
N TRP A 242 0.61 -10.81 16.09
CA TRP A 242 1.63 -9.80 16.37
C TRP A 242 1.49 -8.60 15.45
N TYR A 243 0.55 -7.73 15.81
CA TYR A 243 0.11 -6.64 14.94
C TYR A 243 0.64 -5.26 15.36
N TRP A 244 1.59 -5.18 16.30
CA TRP A 244 2.18 -3.90 16.70
C TRP A 244 2.89 -3.30 15.49
N SER A 245 2.92 -1.97 15.38
CA SER A 245 3.59 -1.30 14.26
C SER A 245 5.07 -1.66 14.16
N ALA A 246 5.71 -1.95 15.30
CA ALA A 246 7.11 -2.38 15.40
C ALA A 246 7.32 -3.90 15.26
N SER A 247 6.26 -4.69 15.02
CA SER A 247 6.37 -6.15 15.00
C SER A 247 7.31 -6.60 13.90
N ARG A 248 8.37 -7.29 14.34
CA ARG A 248 9.46 -7.78 13.51
C ARG A 248 9.82 -9.18 13.97
N LEU A 249 9.87 -10.09 13.02
CA LEU A 249 10.50 -11.40 13.17
C LEU A 249 11.91 -11.30 12.60
N ALA A 250 12.89 -11.88 13.30
CA ALA A 250 14.27 -11.83 12.82
C ALA A 250 14.47 -12.65 11.53
N GLN A 251 15.73 -12.81 11.14
CA GLN A 251 16.11 -13.40 9.86
C GLN A 251 15.47 -14.79 9.63
N VAL A 252 14.79 -14.93 8.50
CA VAL A 252 14.25 -16.19 7.97
C VAL A 252 14.90 -16.46 6.62
N CYS A 253 15.37 -17.70 6.42
CA CYS A 253 16.11 -18.11 5.21
C CYS A 253 15.36 -19.12 4.33
N GLY A 254 14.03 -19.18 4.45
CA GLY A 254 13.16 -20.11 3.73
C GLY A 254 11.74 -19.57 3.63
N SER A 255 10.88 -20.29 2.91
CA SER A 255 9.45 -20.01 2.85
C SER A 255 8.75 -20.39 4.16
N GLY A 256 7.73 -19.62 4.53
CA GLY A 256 6.82 -19.94 5.63
C GLY A 256 5.44 -20.34 5.14
N ALA A 257 4.57 -20.66 6.10
CA ALA A 257 3.19 -21.00 5.80
C ALA A 257 2.35 -19.76 5.43
N ASP A 258 2.79 -18.56 5.81
CA ASP A 258 2.06 -17.29 5.66
C ASP A 258 3.00 -16.10 5.37
N HIS A 259 4.08 -16.32 4.60
CA HIS A 259 5.02 -15.26 4.21
C HIS A 259 4.77 -14.78 2.78
N THR A 260 4.84 -13.48 2.55
CA THR A 260 4.49 -12.84 1.27
C THR A 260 5.44 -11.69 0.91
N ILE A 261 5.11 -11.00 -0.19
CA ILE A 261 5.80 -9.82 -0.70
C ILE A 261 4.87 -8.62 -0.60
N ARG A 262 5.41 -7.48 -0.16
CA ARG A 262 4.94 -6.15 -0.56
C ARG A 262 6.05 -5.46 -1.31
N VAL A 263 5.75 -4.90 -2.48
CA VAL A 263 6.77 -4.26 -3.31
C VAL A 263 6.98 -2.81 -2.92
N ALA A 264 8.23 -2.36 -2.99
CA ALA A 264 8.61 -0.95 -3.00
C ALA A 264 9.23 -0.59 -4.35
N ALA A 265 9.18 0.69 -4.73
CA ALA A 265 9.95 1.21 -5.85
C ALA A 265 10.54 2.58 -5.52
N ASP A 266 11.83 2.76 -5.81
CA ASP A 266 12.49 4.05 -5.53
C ASP A 266 11.85 5.18 -6.35
N TYR A 267 11.71 6.35 -5.73
CA TYR A 267 11.21 7.52 -6.43
C TYR A 267 12.28 8.11 -7.35
N THR A 268 12.07 8.02 -8.66
CA THR A 268 13.00 8.51 -9.68
C THR A 268 12.75 9.97 -10.09
N GLY A 269 12.12 10.78 -9.23
CA GLY A 269 11.72 12.15 -9.58
C GLY A 269 10.51 12.25 -10.52
N THR A 270 9.92 11.11 -10.87
CA THR A 270 8.78 10.99 -11.79
C THR A 270 7.82 9.91 -11.28
N ASN A 271 6.57 10.01 -11.71
CA ASN A 271 5.55 8.98 -11.52
C ASN A 271 6.01 7.61 -12.07
N ILE A 272 5.49 6.52 -11.50
CA ILE A 272 5.71 5.14 -11.97
C ILE A 272 5.25 5.03 -13.42
N ILE A 273 4.04 5.46 -13.74
CA ILE A 273 3.66 5.63 -15.13
C ILE A 273 4.40 6.87 -15.65
N ASN A 274 5.59 6.64 -16.21
CA ASN A 274 6.27 7.64 -17.00
C ASN A 274 5.61 7.62 -18.38
N ASN A 275 5.19 8.78 -18.89
CA ASN A 275 4.58 9.00 -20.22
C ASN A 275 5.50 8.63 -21.41
N LYS A 276 6.39 7.65 -21.27
CA LYS A 276 7.16 7.04 -22.36
C LYS A 276 6.31 6.21 -23.32
N THR A 277 5.00 6.04 -23.05
CA THR A 277 4.01 5.90 -24.12
C THR A 277 3.69 7.27 -24.77
N GLY A 278 4.71 8.02 -25.19
CA GLY A 278 4.59 9.16 -26.11
C GLY A 278 3.55 10.28 -25.86
N GLN A 279 2.85 10.37 -24.73
CA GLN A 279 1.81 11.39 -24.57
C GLN A 279 2.41 12.73 -24.14
N LYS A 280 2.60 13.60 -25.13
CA LYS A 280 2.88 15.03 -24.92
C LYS A 280 1.77 15.64 -24.07
N ARG A 281 2.14 16.59 -23.20
CA ARG A 281 1.27 17.31 -22.24
C ARG A 281 0.04 18.02 -22.87
N ASN A 282 -0.05 18.07 -24.21
CA ASN A 282 -1.13 18.67 -24.98
C ASN A 282 -1.96 17.64 -25.79
N GLU A 283 -1.73 16.34 -25.62
CA GLU A 283 -2.54 15.31 -26.27
C GLU A 283 -3.79 15.00 -25.44
N ARG A 284 -4.91 14.81 -26.16
CA ARG A 284 -6.17 14.38 -25.55
C ARG A 284 -5.96 13.02 -24.89
N SER A 285 -6.12 12.95 -23.57
CA SER A 285 -5.87 11.73 -22.80
C SER A 285 -7.01 11.46 -21.82
N ILE A 286 -7.19 10.18 -21.48
CA ILE A 286 -8.11 9.73 -20.43
C ILE A 286 -7.34 8.83 -19.48
N HIS A 287 -7.35 9.18 -18.19
CA HIS A 287 -6.73 8.43 -17.13
C HIS A 287 -7.79 8.02 -16.13
N CYS A 288 -7.60 6.84 -15.58
CA CYS A 288 -8.44 6.30 -14.53
C CYS A 288 -7.48 5.98 -13.39
N SER A 289 -7.58 6.72 -12.29
CA SER A 289 -6.85 6.38 -11.07
C SER A 289 -7.78 5.47 -10.27
N PRO A 290 -7.53 4.14 -10.25
CA PRO A 290 -8.33 3.28 -9.41
C PRO A 290 -8.19 3.77 -7.97
N ASN A 291 -9.32 3.87 -7.27
CA ASN A 291 -9.29 3.66 -5.84
C ASN A 291 -9.53 2.15 -5.68
N PRO A 292 -8.48 1.35 -5.42
CA PRO A 292 -8.63 -0.09 -5.40
C PRO A 292 -9.52 -0.62 -4.26
N PHE A 293 -9.97 0.24 -3.33
CA PHE A 293 -10.66 -0.19 -2.10
C PHE A 293 -11.75 0.78 -1.58
N ASN A 294 -12.15 1.78 -2.36
CA ASN A 294 -13.31 2.62 -2.07
C ASN A 294 -14.21 2.57 -3.32
N PRO A 295 -15.53 2.70 -3.20
CA PRO A 295 -16.40 2.49 -4.33
C PRO A 295 -16.32 3.61 -5.35
N SER A 296 -15.39 4.56 -5.27
CA SER A 296 -15.32 5.72 -6.14
C SER A 296 -13.99 5.76 -6.88
N THR A 297 -14.05 5.72 -8.21
CA THR A 297 -12.88 5.85 -9.10
C THR A 297 -12.84 7.26 -9.69
N THR A 298 -11.63 7.84 -9.81
CA THR A 298 -11.46 9.16 -10.44
C THR A 298 -11.06 8.99 -11.90
N ILE A 299 -11.83 9.60 -12.79
CA ILE A 299 -11.56 9.63 -14.23
C ILE A 299 -11.15 11.06 -14.59
N THR A 300 -9.92 11.21 -15.07
CA THR A 300 -9.36 12.49 -15.51
C THR A 300 -9.25 12.52 -17.02
N ILE A 301 -9.79 13.55 -17.66
CA ILE A 301 -9.72 13.75 -19.11
C ILE A 301 -9.09 15.09 -19.41
N ASN A 302 -8.09 15.08 -20.29
CA ASN A 302 -7.41 16.27 -20.77
C ASN A 302 -7.72 16.55 -22.25
N GLY A 303 -7.73 17.83 -22.64
CA GLY A 303 -7.89 18.24 -24.03
C GLY A 303 -9.32 18.15 -24.55
N LEU A 304 -10.30 18.36 -23.66
CA LEU A 304 -11.70 18.54 -24.05
C LEU A 304 -11.87 19.84 -24.82
N GLN A 305 -12.81 19.89 -25.75
CA GLN A 305 -13.18 21.13 -26.42
C GLN A 305 -14.16 21.90 -25.53
N PRO A 306 -13.86 23.16 -25.16
CA PRO A 306 -14.83 24.02 -24.48
C PRO A 306 -16.14 24.05 -25.27
N GLN A 307 -17.28 24.06 -24.57
CA GLN A 307 -18.63 24.13 -25.16
C GLN A 307 -19.12 22.88 -25.92
N VAL A 308 -18.30 21.83 -26.10
CA VAL A 308 -18.77 20.55 -26.66
C VAL A 308 -19.08 19.58 -25.52
N ARG A 309 -20.37 19.23 -25.34
CA ARG A 309 -20.78 18.22 -24.36
C ARG A 309 -20.17 16.87 -24.73
N SER A 310 -19.14 16.47 -23.99
CA SER A 310 -18.54 15.16 -24.10
C SER A 310 -19.10 14.24 -23.00
N VAL A 311 -19.17 12.95 -23.29
CA VAL A 311 -19.64 11.94 -22.34
C VAL A 311 -18.62 10.84 -22.19
N VAL A 312 -18.56 10.29 -20.98
CA VAL A 312 -17.80 9.09 -20.64
C VAL A 312 -18.77 7.94 -20.51
N LYS A 313 -18.58 6.90 -21.31
CA LYS A 313 -19.34 5.64 -21.23
C LYS A 313 -18.48 4.57 -20.59
N ILE A 314 -19.03 3.85 -19.63
CA ILE A 314 -18.34 2.78 -18.91
C ILE A 314 -19.03 1.47 -19.23
N TYR A 315 -18.26 0.45 -19.61
CA TYR A 315 -18.74 -0.88 -19.98
C TYR A 315 -18.14 -1.92 -19.02
N ASN A 316 -18.86 -3.01 -18.76
CA ASN A 316 -18.33 -4.16 -18.01
C ASN A 316 -17.43 -5.04 -18.89
N GLY A 317 -16.86 -6.11 -18.31
CA GLY A 317 -16.01 -7.07 -19.01
C GLY A 317 -16.68 -7.78 -20.20
N GLU A 318 -18.00 -7.86 -20.21
CA GLU A 318 -18.81 -8.49 -21.27
C GLU A 318 -19.19 -7.49 -22.38
N GLY A 319 -18.79 -6.22 -22.26
CA GLY A 319 -19.10 -5.17 -23.22
C GLY A 319 -20.48 -4.52 -23.03
N SER A 320 -21.20 -4.85 -21.95
CA SER A 320 -22.47 -4.21 -21.60
C SER A 320 -22.24 -2.82 -20.99
N LEU A 321 -23.04 -1.83 -21.41
CA LEU A 321 -22.95 -0.46 -20.89
C LEU A 321 -23.44 -0.42 -19.42
N VAL A 322 -22.59 0.08 -18.54
CA VAL A 322 -22.84 0.18 -17.09
C VAL A 322 -23.36 1.56 -16.71
N THR A 323 -22.69 2.62 -17.17
CA THR A 323 -23.10 4.00 -16.88
C THR A 323 -22.56 4.99 -17.92
N THR A 324 -23.17 6.18 -17.96
CA THR A 324 -22.71 7.32 -18.75
C THR A 324 -22.56 8.55 -17.84
N LEU A 325 -21.39 9.19 -17.85
CA LEU A 325 -21.05 10.34 -17.02
C LEU A 325 -20.77 11.56 -17.90
N ASN A 326 -21.18 12.75 -17.44
CA ASN A 326 -20.95 14.00 -18.15
C ASN A 326 -19.57 14.59 -17.79
N THR A 327 -18.86 15.14 -18.78
CA THR A 327 -17.53 15.74 -18.58
C THR A 327 -17.57 17.21 -18.16
N GLY A 328 -18.74 17.85 -18.14
CA GLY A 328 -18.84 19.31 -17.99
C GLY A 328 -18.36 20.06 -19.25
N SER A 329 -18.08 21.36 -19.11
CA SER A 329 -17.73 22.28 -20.21
C SER A 329 -16.29 22.81 -20.17
N SER A 330 -15.43 22.25 -19.31
CA SER A 330 -14.02 22.63 -19.16
C SER A 330 -13.10 21.84 -20.10
N GLU A 331 -11.91 22.39 -20.41
CA GLU A 331 -10.85 21.69 -21.17
C GLU A 331 -10.25 20.49 -20.42
N HIS A 332 -10.41 20.50 -19.09
CA HIS A 332 -10.00 19.47 -18.16
C HIS A 332 -11.20 19.01 -17.35
N ALA A 333 -11.53 17.72 -17.40
CA ALA A 333 -12.60 17.14 -16.61
C ALA A 333 -12.03 16.16 -15.58
N VAL A 334 -12.46 16.32 -14.33
CA VAL A 334 -12.25 15.36 -13.25
C VAL A 334 -13.63 14.83 -12.87
N ILE A 335 -13.85 13.55 -13.09
CA ILE A 335 -15.15 12.89 -12.92
C ILE A 335 -15.01 11.84 -11.83
N PHE A 336 -15.87 11.92 -10.83
CA PHE A 336 -15.99 10.90 -9.80
C PHE A 336 -17.01 9.85 -10.23
N TRP A 337 -16.56 8.61 -10.40
CA TRP A 337 -17.43 7.47 -10.71
C TRP A 337 -17.64 6.62 -9.47
N ASN A 338 -18.84 6.68 -8.89
CA ASN A 338 -19.26 5.78 -7.82
C ASN A 338 -19.72 4.42 -8.40
N ALA A 339 -18.91 3.41 -8.16
CA ALA A 339 -19.04 2.00 -8.47
C ALA A 339 -19.41 1.11 -7.25
N ALA A 340 -19.97 1.67 -6.16
CA ALA A 340 -20.28 0.94 -4.91
C ALA A 340 -21.12 -0.32 -5.06
N ASN A 341 -21.91 -0.40 -6.12
CA ASN A 341 -22.85 -1.50 -6.34
C ASN A 341 -22.46 -2.41 -7.51
N LEU A 342 -21.29 -2.20 -8.12
CA LEU A 342 -20.81 -2.98 -9.27
C LEU A 342 -19.89 -4.15 -8.85
N PRO A 343 -19.92 -5.31 -9.51
CA PRO A 343 -19.05 -6.43 -9.14
C PRO A 343 -17.57 -6.10 -9.34
N SER A 344 -16.69 -6.85 -8.66
CA SER A 344 -15.26 -6.84 -8.95
C SER A 344 -15.02 -7.29 -10.38
N GLY A 345 -14.09 -6.65 -11.10
CA GLY A 345 -13.79 -6.99 -12.47
C GLY A 345 -13.26 -5.82 -13.31
N MET A 346 -12.99 -6.12 -14.58
CA MET A 346 -12.51 -5.14 -15.54
C MET A 346 -13.66 -4.32 -16.14
N TYR A 347 -13.47 -3.01 -16.15
CA TYR A 347 -14.38 -2.04 -16.76
C TYR A 347 -13.66 -1.24 -17.83
N TYR A 348 -14.32 -1.03 -18.96
CA TYR A 348 -13.80 -0.27 -20.09
C TYR A 348 -14.42 1.10 -20.12
N ILE A 349 -13.60 2.13 -20.07
CA ILE A 349 -14.03 3.52 -20.02
C ILE A 349 -13.74 4.16 -21.37
N ARG A 350 -14.76 4.73 -22.01
CA ARG A 350 -14.69 5.34 -23.34
C ARG A 350 -15.20 6.77 -23.27
N ALA A 351 -14.37 7.74 -23.66
CA ALA A 351 -14.80 9.11 -23.87
C ALA A 351 -14.78 9.47 -25.35
N VAL A 352 -15.82 10.15 -25.83
CA VAL A 352 -15.84 10.73 -27.18
C VAL A 352 -15.54 12.21 -27.06
N VAL A 353 -14.42 12.66 -27.66
CA VAL A 353 -13.93 14.04 -27.58
C VAL A 353 -13.70 14.57 -29.00
N GLY A 354 -14.69 15.29 -29.52
CA GLY A 354 -14.74 15.66 -30.94
C GLY A 354 -14.77 14.43 -31.85
N SER A 355 -13.83 14.33 -32.80
CA SER A 355 -13.68 13.17 -33.70
C SER A 355 -12.85 12.01 -33.13
N LYS A 356 -12.28 12.15 -31.92
CA LYS A 356 -11.43 11.11 -31.30
C LYS A 356 -12.19 10.35 -30.22
N VAL A 357 -11.92 9.05 -30.15
CA VAL A 357 -12.38 8.17 -29.08
C VAL A 357 -11.20 7.86 -28.18
N LEU A 358 -11.28 8.30 -26.93
CA LEU A 358 -10.31 7.96 -25.88
C LEU A 358 -10.80 6.73 -25.13
N ARG A 359 -9.87 5.85 -24.73
CA ARG A 359 -10.19 4.62 -24.00
C ARG A 359 -9.20 4.42 -22.86
N THR A 360 -9.71 3.94 -21.74
CA THR A 360 -8.90 3.39 -20.64
C THR A 360 -9.66 2.24 -19.99
N ARG A 361 -9.06 1.60 -19.01
CA ARG A 361 -9.66 0.52 -18.24
C ARG A 361 -9.53 0.79 -16.76
N ALA A 362 -10.52 0.35 -15.99
CA ALA A 362 -10.50 0.36 -14.54
C ALA A 362 -10.65 -1.09 -14.06
N LEU A 363 -9.80 -1.51 -13.13
CA LEU A 363 -10.02 -2.72 -12.37
C LEU A 363 -10.71 -2.32 -11.08
N LEU A 364 -11.94 -2.80 -10.87
CA LEU A 364 -12.61 -2.69 -9.59
C LEU A 364 -12.29 -3.95 -8.78
N LEU A 365 -11.73 -3.76 -7.59
CA LEU A 365 -11.51 -4.80 -6.60
C LEU A 365 -12.40 -4.45 -5.41
N LYS A 366 -13.25 -5.40 -5.01
CA LYS A 366 -14.09 -5.35 -3.81
C LYS A 366 -13.93 -6.64 -3.04
#